data_AF-A0A5B9G3Q6-F1
#
_entry.id   AF-A0A5B9G3Q6-F1
#
_cell.length_a   1.000
_cell.length_b   1.000
_cell.length_c   1.000
_cell.angle_alpha   90.00
_cell.angle_beta   90.00
_cell.angle_gamma   90.00
#
_symmetry.space_group_name_H-M   'P 1'
#
loop_
_entity.id
_entity.type
_entity.pdbx_description
1 polymer ?
#
loop_
_entity_poly.entity_id
_entity_poly.type
_entity_poly.pdbx_seq_one_letter_code
_entity_poly.pdbx_strand_id
1 'polypeptide(L)'
;MTTTISLPKRSSGGDELQRIVNVAKLHLTARFALLVLPWLILAMIFVANLAIWLLIRTAAGDEAMSEAGDGMQFSGASTFIFVYMMVVAVQAVNATFPFALGFGVTRRDFYLGSSLVFVALSAYFAAGLTFLNWVERSTNGWGLGGRMFDVVYFSTENLLTQFLQFFLVFLFFFFIGAATASVYVRWKSYGMIVFFIVLSFALIGAAAAITLTESWGAVGEWFVSNGPFGVALWLLVPTVLSALAGFRLLRRATPRN
;
A
#
# COMPACT_ATOMS: atom_id res chain seq x y z
N MET A 1 28.14 3.43 53.71
CA MET A 1 27.88 4.54 52.77
C MET A 1 27.33 3.95 51.49
N THR A 2 26.05 4.14 51.22
CA THR A 2 25.38 3.60 50.03
C THR A 2 25.38 4.69 48.97
N THR A 3 26.27 4.58 47.99
CA THR A 3 26.38 5.56 46.89
C THR A 3 25.20 5.35 45.93
N THR A 4 24.20 6.22 46.00
CA THR A 4 23.13 6.29 45.02
C THR A 4 23.67 6.91 43.73
N ILE A 5 23.88 6.07 42.72
CA ILE A 5 24.20 6.52 41.36
C ILE A 5 22.93 7.15 40.79
N SER A 6 22.87 8.48 40.75
CA SER A 6 21.83 9.22 40.04
C SER A 6 22.02 9.01 38.54
N LEU A 7 21.20 8.15 37.93
CA LEU A 7 21.17 8.01 36.49
C LEU A 7 20.73 9.33 35.84
N PRO A 8 21.40 9.80 34.79
CA PRO A 8 21.03 11.04 34.13
C PRO A 8 19.60 10.95 33.59
N LYS A 9 18.81 11.99 33.86
CA LYS A 9 17.43 12.14 33.40
C LYS A 9 17.44 12.22 31.87
N ARG A 10 17.01 11.15 31.18
CA ARG A 10 16.85 11.15 29.72
C ARG A 10 15.96 12.31 29.29
N SER A 11 16.42 13.13 28.36
CA SER A 11 15.63 14.19 27.71
C SER A 11 14.53 13.53 26.87
N SER A 12 13.32 13.48 27.41
CA SER A 12 12.34 12.46 27.04
C SER A 12 11.73 12.60 25.64
N GLY A 13 11.70 13.81 25.06
CA GLY A 13 11.06 14.06 23.75
C GLY A 13 11.98 13.87 22.54
N GLY A 14 13.16 14.50 22.56
CA GLY A 14 14.14 14.43 21.46
C GLY A 14 14.68 13.01 21.24
N ASP A 15 14.95 12.31 22.35
CA ASP A 15 15.44 10.92 22.30
C ASP A 15 14.37 9.96 21.74
N GLU A 16 13.08 10.23 21.95
CA GLU A 16 11.99 9.37 21.44
C GLU A 16 11.85 9.50 19.93
N LEU A 17 11.81 10.73 19.42
CA LEU A 17 11.76 10.97 17.98
C LEU A 17 12.99 10.36 17.29
N GLN A 18 14.18 10.49 17.88
CA GLN A 18 15.40 9.94 17.31
C GLN A 18 15.40 8.41 17.24
N ARG A 19 14.81 7.73 18.25
CA ARG A 19 14.63 6.26 18.20
C ARG A 19 13.69 5.85 17.06
N ILE A 20 12.57 6.55 16.88
CA ILE A 20 11.61 6.30 15.80
C ILE A 20 12.27 6.50 14.43
N VAL A 21 13.03 7.58 14.25
CA VAL A 21 13.75 7.87 13.01
C VAL A 21 14.85 6.83 12.74
N ASN A 22 15.53 6.34 13.78
CA ASN A 22 16.53 5.30 13.61
C ASN A 22 15.93 3.97 13.15
N VAL A 23 14.73 3.61 13.63
CA VAL A 23 13.96 2.49 13.09
C VAL A 23 13.58 2.73 11.63
N ALA A 24 13.14 3.95 11.28
CA ALA A 24 12.82 4.27 9.90
C ALA A 24 14.05 4.08 8.97
N LYS A 25 15.23 4.51 9.42
CA LYS A 25 16.50 4.29 8.71
C LYS A 25 16.85 2.80 8.56
N LEU A 26 16.52 1.97 9.56
CA LEU A 26 16.76 0.53 9.50
C LEU A 26 16.03 -0.12 8.31
N HIS A 27 14.76 0.22 8.10
CA HIS A 27 13.99 -0.26 6.94
C HIS A 27 14.63 0.16 5.62
N LEU A 28 15.11 1.41 5.57
CA LEU A 28 15.83 1.98 4.42
C LEU A 28 17.26 1.44 4.26
N THR A 29 17.63 0.32 4.88
CA THR A 29 18.85 -0.41 4.53
C THR A 29 18.62 -1.22 3.25
N ALA A 30 17.41 -1.75 3.06
CA ALA A 30 17.00 -2.47 1.85
C ALA A 30 16.52 -1.53 0.72
N ARG A 31 17.23 -0.42 0.49
CA ARG A 31 16.80 0.67 -0.43
C ARG A 31 16.46 0.19 -1.83
N PHE A 32 17.25 -0.74 -2.36
CA PHE A 32 17.03 -1.25 -3.70
C PHE A 32 15.68 -1.96 -3.82
N ALA A 33 15.40 -2.90 -2.91
CA ALA A 33 14.14 -3.64 -2.90
C ALA A 33 12.93 -2.75 -2.58
N LEU A 34 13.10 -1.73 -1.72
CA LEU A 34 12.02 -0.83 -1.31
C LEU A 34 11.70 0.27 -2.33
N LEU A 35 12.73 0.86 -2.96
CA LEU A 35 12.59 2.06 -3.77
C LEU A 35 12.76 1.76 -5.25
N VAL A 36 13.77 0.98 -5.64
CA VAL A 36 14.17 0.85 -7.05
C VAL A 36 13.43 -0.29 -7.74
N LEU A 37 13.34 -1.44 -7.09
CA LEU A 37 12.77 -2.65 -7.69
C LEU A 37 11.29 -2.50 -8.13
N PRO A 38 10.39 -1.84 -7.37
CA PRO A 38 9.01 -1.62 -7.82
C PRO A 38 8.95 -0.80 -9.11
N TRP A 39 9.77 0.25 -9.22
CA TRP A 39 9.85 1.09 -10.42
C TRP A 39 10.45 0.34 -11.61
N LEU A 40 11.45 -0.51 -11.40
CA LEU A 40 12.02 -1.34 -12.46
C LEU A 40 10.98 -2.31 -13.04
N ILE A 41 10.21 -2.98 -12.18
CA ILE A 41 9.15 -3.89 -12.61
C ILE A 41 8.05 -3.12 -13.35
N LEU A 42 7.64 -1.96 -12.81
CA LEU A 42 6.64 -1.12 -13.45
C LEU A 42 7.12 -0.59 -14.81
N ALA A 43 8.40 -0.21 -14.93
CA ALA A 43 9.00 0.21 -16.19
C ALA A 43 9.05 -0.93 -17.21
N MET A 44 9.34 -2.17 -16.78
CA MET A 44 9.30 -3.34 -17.66
C MET A 44 7.88 -3.62 -18.17
N ILE A 45 6.87 -3.56 -17.29
CA ILE A 45 5.46 -3.70 -17.67
C ILE A 45 5.04 -2.58 -18.63
N PHE A 46 5.51 -1.36 -18.38
CA PHE A 46 5.23 -0.21 -19.23
C PHE A 46 5.84 -0.37 -20.63
N VAL A 47 7.11 -0.80 -20.72
CA VAL A 47 7.76 -1.09 -22.02
C VAL A 47 7.02 -2.20 -22.77
N ALA A 48 6.57 -3.26 -22.08
CA ALA A 48 5.77 -4.30 -22.69
C ALA A 48 4.42 -3.76 -23.22
N ASN A 49 3.76 -2.87 -22.47
CA ASN A 49 2.53 -2.21 -22.91
C ASN A 49 2.78 -1.33 -24.15
N LEU A 50 3.83 -0.51 -24.16
CA LEU A 50 4.20 0.30 -25.33
C LEU A 50 4.44 -0.57 -26.57
N ALA A 51 5.13 -1.71 -26.40
CA ALA A 51 5.34 -2.65 -27.49
C ALA A 51 4.02 -3.24 -28.01
N ILE A 52 3.10 -3.62 -27.12
CA ILE A 52 1.77 -4.11 -27.50
C ILE A 52 0.97 -3.03 -28.24
N TRP A 53 0.93 -1.80 -27.74
CA TRP A 53 0.22 -0.69 -28.37
C TRP A 53 0.79 -0.36 -29.77
N LEU A 54 2.13 -0.38 -29.89
CA LEU A 54 2.78 -0.21 -31.19
C LEU A 54 2.41 -1.34 -32.15
N LEU A 55 2.40 -2.59 -31.71
CA LEU A 55 2.01 -3.74 -32.52
C LEU A 55 0.54 -3.67 -32.97
N ILE A 56 -0.37 -3.24 -32.09
CA ILE A 56 -1.78 -3.04 -32.45
C ILE A 56 -1.89 -1.98 -33.54
N ARG A 57 -1.27 -0.80 -33.35
CA ARG A 57 -1.27 0.26 -34.35
C ARG A 57 -0.68 -0.19 -35.69
N THR A 58 0.45 -0.88 -35.68
CA THR A 58 1.12 -1.29 -36.93
C THR A 58 0.43 -2.46 -37.64
N ALA A 59 -0.20 -3.38 -36.91
CA ALA A 59 -0.85 -4.56 -37.48
C ALA A 59 -2.31 -4.32 -37.87
N ALA A 60 -3.04 -3.50 -37.12
CA ALA A 60 -4.49 -3.31 -37.26
C ALA A 60 -4.90 -1.87 -37.60
N GLY A 61 -3.96 -0.92 -37.64
CA GLY A 61 -4.20 0.48 -38.00
C GLY A 61 -4.66 1.35 -36.82
N ASP A 62 -4.87 2.64 -37.10
CA ASP A 62 -5.19 3.64 -36.07
C ASP A 62 -6.61 3.49 -35.49
N GLU A 63 -7.58 3.03 -36.28
CA GLU A 63 -8.95 2.78 -35.81
C GLU A 63 -8.98 1.69 -34.73
N ALA A 64 -8.31 0.56 -34.98
CA ALA A 64 -8.19 -0.52 -34.02
C ALA A 64 -7.43 -0.10 -32.75
N MET A 65 -6.42 0.78 -32.88
CA MET A 65 -5.71 1.33 -31.73
C MET A 65 -6.61 2.25 -30.89
N SER A 66 -7.48 3.03 -31.52
CA SER A 66 -8.46 3.87 -30.81
C SER A 66 -9.45 3.01 -30.01
N GLU A 67 -10.01 1.98 -30.63
CA GLU A 67 -10.93 1.04 -29.96
C GLU A 67 -10.22 0.30 -28.81
N ALA A 68 -8.97 -0.12 -29.03
CA ALA A 68 -8.17 -0.74 -27.98
C ALA A 68 -7.90 0.25 -26.83
N GLY A 69 -7.65 1.52 -27.12
CA GLY A 69 -7.45 2.59 -26.12
C GLY A 69 -8.66 2.76 -25.19
N ASP A 70 -9.88 2.67 -25.75
CA ASP A 70 -11.12 2.66 -24.96
C ASP A 70 -11.21 1.44 -24.05
N GLY A 71 -10.80 0.25 -24.52
CA GLY A 71 -10.70 -0.93 -23.65
C GLY A 71 -9.65 -0.79 -22.54
N MET A 72 -8.51 -0.17 -22.86
CA MET A 72 -7.38 0.02 -21.93
C MET A 72 -7.70 0.95 -20.76
N GLN A 73 -8.79 1.71 -20.80
CA GLN A 73 -9.21 2.56 -19.68
C GLN A 73 -9.51 1.75 -18.40
N PHE A 74 -9.76 0.43 -18.51
CA PHE A 74 -9.94 -0.49 -17.39
C PHE A 74 -8.66 -1.28 -17.04
N SER A 75 -7.51 -0.89 -17.59
CA SER A 75 -6.24 -1.60 -17.40
C SER A 75 -5.86 -1.75 -15.92
N GLY A 76 -5.52 -2.98 -15.54
CA GLY A 76 -4.95 -3.31 -14.23
C GLY A 76 -3.42 -3.22 -14.18
N ALA A 77 -2.76 -2.81 -15.28
CA ALA A 77 -1.31 -2.95 -15.44
C ALA A 77 -0.49 -2.22 -14.36
N SER A 78 -0.98 -1.09 -13.85
CA SER A 78 -0.35 -0.34 -12.76
C SER A 78 -0.75 -0.83 -11.36
N THR A 79 -1.80 -1.64 -11.22
CA THR A 79 -2.37 -2.05 -9.91
C THR A 79 -1.47 -3.01 -9.14
N PHE A 80 -0.59 -3.77 -9.83
CA PHE A 80 0.31 -4.73 -9.18
C PHE A 80 1.17 -4.08 -8.10
N ILE A 81 1.57 -2.80 -8.30
CA ILE A 81 2.51 -2.11 -7.41
C ILE A 81 1.93 -1.97 -5.99
N PHE A 82 0.61 -1.82 -5.84
CA PHE A 82 -0.03 -1.72 -4.53
C PHE A 82 0.12 -3.03 -3.74
N VAL A 83 -0.15 -4.16 -4.41
CA VAL A 83 -0.01 -5.50 -3.82
C VAL A 83 1.46 -5.80 -3.54
N TYR A 84 2.36 -5.43 -4.45
CA TYR A 84 3.80 -5.55 -4.24
C TYR A 84 4.24 -4.81 -2.97
N MET A 85 3.78 -3.56 -2.79
CA MET A 85 4.13 -2.77 -1.61
C MET A 85 3.51 -3.33 -0.31
N MET A 86 2.34 -3.98 -0.38
CA MET A 86 1.80 -4.74 0.75
C MET A 86 2.72 -5.90 1.14
N VAL A 87 3.21 -6.67 0.17
CA VAL A 87 4.15 -7.78 0.41
C VAL A 87 5.46 -7.25 0.99
N VAL A 88 5.95 -6.12 0.48
CA VAL A 88 7.10 -5.40 1.07
C VAL A 88 6.83 -5.00 2.52
N ALA A 89 5.65 -4.47 2.84
CA ALA A 89 5.28 -4.13 4.21
C ALA A 89 5.32 -5.36 5.14
N VAL A 90 4.82 -6.49 4.64
CA VAL A 90 4.85 -7.77 5.37
C VAL A 90 6.28 -8.22 5.64
N GLN A 91 7.12 -8.20 4.61
CA GLN A 91 8.54 -8.57 4.72
C GLN A 91 9.30 -7.63 5.66
N ALA A 92 9.06 -6.32 5.55
CA ALA A 92 9.66 -5.31 6.38
C ALA A 92 9.39 -5.59 7.86
N VAL A 93 8.13 -5.84 8.25
CA VAL A 93 7.78 -6.17 9.64
C VAL A 93 8.38 -7.51 10.07
N ASN A 94 8.22 -8.58 9.29
CA ASN A 94 8.65 -9.92 9.69
C ASN A 94 10.18 -10.07 9.79
N ALA A 95 10.94 -9.45 8.89
CA ALA A 95 12.40 -9.57 8.84
C ALA A 95 13.08 -8.62 9.83
N THR A 96 12.61 -7.37 9.96
CA THR A 96 13.29 -6.36 10.78
C THR A 96 12.86 -6.34 12.23
N PHE A 97 11.68 -6.88 12.57
CA PHE A 97 11.19 -6.86 13.96
C PHE A 97 12.08 -7.63 14.94
N PRO A 98 12.47 -8.89 14.70
CA PRO A 98 13.37 -9.61 15.61
C PRO A 98 14.74 -8.94 15.72
N PHE A 99 15.26 -8.45 14.59
CA PHE A 99 16.54 -7.74 14.53
C PHE A 99 16.52 -6.47 15.38
N ALA A 100 15.49 -5.62 15.22
CA ALA A 100 15.34 -4.39 15.98
C ALA A 100 15.25 -4.62 17.50
N LEU A 101 14.53 -5.66 17.92
CA LEU A 101 14.47 -6.03 19.33
C LEU A 101 15.84 -6.46 19.88
N GLY A 102 16.68 -7.10 19.06
CA GLY A 102 18.06 -7.45 19.40
C GLY A 102 18.95 -6.23 19.70
N PHE A 103 18.67 -5.07 19.09
CA PHE A 103 19.35 -3.80 19.38
C PHE A 103 18.73 -2.99 20.53
N GLY A 104 17.80 -3.59 21.30
CA GLY A 104 17.15 -2.91 22.41
C GLY A 104 16.08 -1.89 22.01
N VAL A 105 15.61 -1.92 20.76
CA VAL A 105 14.50 -1.07 20.30
C VAL A 105 13.20 -1.52 20.98
N THR A 106 12.38 -0.57 21.43
CA THR A 106 11.07 -0.91 22.00
C THR A 106 10.07 -1.28 20.90
N ARG A 107 9.10 -2.14 21.21
CA ARG A 107 8.02 -2.52 20.27
C ARG A 107 7.22 -1.31 19.77
N ARG A 108 7.05 -0.29 20.62
CA ARG A 108 6.38 0.97 20.28
C ARG A 108 7.20 1.75 19.26
N ASP A 109 8.48 1.97 19.54
CA ASP A 109 9.38 2.72 18.65
C ASP A 109 9.50 2.01 17.30
N PHE A 110 9.55 0.68 17.30
CA PHE A 110 9.54 -0.13 16.08
C PHE A 110 8.29 0.12 15.23
N TYR A 111 7.10 0.03 15.82
CA TYR A 111 5.86 0.18 15.08
C TYR A 111 5.67 1.60 14.53
N LEU A 112 5.97 2.61 15.35
CA LEU A 112 5.88 4.01 14.94
C LEU A 112 6.90 4.33 13.84
N GLY A 113 8.13 3.84 13.95
CA GLY A 113 9.16 4.02 12.91
C GLY A 113 8.81 3.32 11.61
N SER A 114 8.22 2.12 11.69
CA SER A 114 7.72 1.40 10.50
C SER A 114 6.55 2.14 9.84
N SER A 115 5.61 2.63 10.65
CA SER A 115 4.46 3.41 10.18
C SER A 115 4.91 4.69 9.47
N LEU A 116 5.93 5.38 10.00
CA LEU A 116 6.51 6.56 9.38
C LEU A 116 7.09 6.23 7.99
N VAL A 117 7.79 5.10 7.85
CA VAL A 117 8.31 4.65 6.55
C VAL A 117 7.17 4.34 5.59
N PHE A 118 6.11 3.68 6.03
CA PHE A 118 4.97 3.37 5.17
C PHE A 118 4.25 4.61 4.68
N VAL A 119 4.07 5.62 5.54
CA VAL A 119 3.51 6.93 5.14
C VAL A 119 4.42 7.61 4.13
N ALA A 120 5.74 7.65 4.37
CA ALA A 120 6.70 8.27 3.47
C ALA A 120 6.76 7.55 2.11
N LEU A 121 6.77 6.22 2.09
CA LEU A 121 6.73 5.43 0.86
C LEU A 121 5.41 5.60 0.11
N SER A 122 4.27 5.68 0.82
CA SER A 122 2.97 5.95 0.21
C SER A 122 3.00 7.30 -0.52
N ALA A 123 3.56 8.34 0.10
CA ALA A 123 3.70 9.66 -0.53
C ALA A 123 4.67 9.61 -1.72
N TYR A 124 5.80 8.91 -1.59
CA TYR A 124 6.79 8.76 -2.66
C TYR A 124 6.21 8.08 -3.91
N PHE A 125 5.57 6.93 -3.75
CA PHE A 125 4.99 6.20 -4.88
C PHE A 125 3.75 6.91 -5.44
N ALA A 126 2.91 7.53 -4.59
CA ALA A 126 1.78 8.33 -5.03
C ALA A 126 2.23 9.52 -5.89
N ALA A 127 3.29 10.22 -5.50
CA ALA A 127 3.85 11.32 -6.28
C ALA A 127 4.35 10.83 -7.65
N GLY A 128 5.09 9.70 -7.68
CA GLY A 128 5.59 9.13 -8.93
C GLY A 128 4.47 8.68 -9.88
N LEU A 129 3.43 7.99 -9.37
CA LEU A 129 2.29 7.56 -10.19
C LEU A 129 1.44 8.75 -10.67
N THR A 130 1.25 9.76 -9.84
CA THR A 130 0.56 11.00 -10.23
C THR A 130 1.33 11.70 -11.35
N PHE A 131 2.66 11.77 -11.24
CA PHE A 131 3.50 12.32 -12.28
C PHE A 131 3.39 11.53 -13.60
N LEU A 132 3.49 10.20 -13.55
CA LEU A 132 3.36 9.36 -14.74
C LEU A 132 1.97 9.46 -15.39
N ASN A 133 0.91 9.53 -14.58
CA ASN A 133 -0.45 9.75 -15.07
C ASN A 133 -0.57 11.12 -15.76
N TRP A 134 -0.03 12.17 -15.16
CA TRP A 134 -0.02 13.50 -15.78
C TRP A 134 0.73 13.52 -17.12
N VAL A 135 1.91 12.88 -17.17
CA VAL A 135 2.67 12.72 -18.42
C VAL A 135 1.86 11.97 -19.47
N GLU A 136 1.24 10.85 -19.10
CA GLU A 136 0.41 10.04 -20.01
C GLU A 136 -0.73 10.87 -20.62
N ARG A 137 -1.44 11.66 -19.80
CA ARG A 137 -2.51 12.55 -20.29
C ARG A 137 -1.97 13.65 -21.20
N SER A 138 -0.88 14.30 -20.81
CA SER A 138 -0.28 15.39 -21.59
C SER A 138 0.27 14.94 -22.95
N THR A 139 0.62 13.66 -23.07
CA THR A 139 1.16 13.04 -24.29
C THR A 139 0.10 12.29 -25.09
N ASN A 140 -1.18 12.41 -24.72
CA ASN A 140 -2.29 11.68 -25.34
C ASN A 140 -2.03 10.16 -25.41
N GLY A 141 -1.69 9.57 -24.26
CA GLY A 141 -1.38 8.15 -24.16
C GLY A 141 -0.03 7.79 -24.77
N TRP A 142 1.01 8.56 -24.42
CA TRP A 142 2.39 8.36 -24.89
C TRP A 142 2.56 8.41 -26.42
N GLY A 143 1.70 9.18 -27.11
CA GLY A 143 1.66 9.28 -28.57
C GLY A 143 1.01 8.08 -29.28
N LEU A 144 0.63 7.05 -28.54
CA LEU A 144 -0.01 5.83 -29.06
C LEU A 144 -1.51 5.78 -28.75
N GLY A 145 -2.03 6.65 -27.86
CA GLY A 145 -3.42 6.57 -27.38
C GLY A 145 -3.63 5.45 -26.35
N GLY A 146 -2.55 4.87 -25.81
CA GLY A 146 -2.63 3.83 -24.80
C GLY A 146 -2.84 4.39 -23.39
N ARG A 147 -3.52 3.62 -22.54
CA ARG A 147 -3.81 3.98 -21.14
C ARG A 147 -3.26 2.92 -20.19
N MET A 148 -2.37 3.33 -19.28
CA MET A 148 -1.80 2.46 -18.23
C MET A 148 -1.87 3.12 -16.85
N PHE A 149 -1.61 4.41 -16.80
CA PHE A 149 -1.62 5.21 -15.56
C PHE A 149 -2.90 6.03 -15.43
N ASP A 150 -3.46 6.51 -16.55
CA ASP A 150 -4.72 7.23 -16.65
C ASP A 150 -5.89 6.31 -16.95
N VAL A 151 -6.16 5.44 -15.98
CA VAL A 151 -7.29 4.49 -16.00
C VAL A 151 -8.50 5.09 -15.29
N VAL A 152 -9.71 4.62 -15.61
CA VAL A 152 -11.00 5.13 -15.10
C VAL A 152 -11.00 5.26 -13.57
N TYR A 153 -10.33 4.34 -12.89
CA TYR A 153 -10.26 4.34 -11.44
C TYR A 153 -9.43 5.48 -10.86
N PHE A 154 -8.43 6.00 -11.57
CA PHE A 154 -7.50 7.03 -11.05
C PHE A 154 -7.50 8.32 -11.88
N SER A 155 -8.29 8.38 -12.94
CA SER A 155 -8.38 9.54 -13.83
C SER A 155 -9.14 10.68 -13.15
N THR A 156 -8.45 11.79 -12.91
CA THR A 156 -9.03 13.01 -12.39
C THR A 156 -8.22 14.22 -12.84
N GLU A 157 -8.89 15.32 -13.18
CA GLU A 157 -8.24 16.56 -13.63
C GLU A 157 -7.36 17.18 -12.54
N ASN A 158 -7.75 17.05 -11.28
CA ASN A 158 -7.04 17.65 -10.16
C ASN A 158 -5.89 16.77 -9.66
N LEU A 159 -4.66 17.22 -9.88
CA LEU A 159 -3.43 16.53 -9.45
C LEU A 159 -3.39 16.21 -7.96
N LEU A 160 -3.90 17.11 -7.10
CA LEU A 160 -3.92 16.87 -5.66
C LEU A 160 -4.90 15.75 -5.30
N THR A 161 -6.07 15.71 -5.96
CA THR A 161 -7.06 14.65 -5.74
C THR A 161 -6.49 13.30 -6.19
N GLN A 162 -5.80 13.27 -7.34
CA GLN A 162 -5.12 12.08 -7.84
C GLN A 162 -4.03 11.59 -6.89
N PHE A 163 -3.16 12.51 -6.44
CA PHE A 163 -2.11 12.21 -5.48
C PHE A 163 -2.68 11.62 -4.19
N LEU A 164 -3.71 12.26 -3.63
CA LEU A 164 -4.38 11.77 -2.42
C LEU A 164 -4.99 10.40 -2.68
N GLN A 165 -5.59 10.17 -3.84
CA GLN A 165 -6.17 8.87 -4.16
C GLN A 165 -5.11 7.75 -4.17
N PHE A 166 -4.00 7.94 -4.87
CA PHE A 166 -2.89 6.97 -4.85
C PHE A 166 -2.31 6.80 -3.44
N PHE A 167 -2.14 7.90 -2.71
CA PHE A 167 -1.62 7.90 -1.35
C PHE A 167 -2.50 7.08 -0.41
N LEU A 168 -3.81 7.25 -0.47
CA LEU A 168 -4.78 6.51 0.36
C LEU A 168 -4.77 5.01 0.04
N VAL A 169 -4.70 4.65 -1.24
CA VAL A 169 -4.60 3.25 -1.66
C VAL A 169 -3.29 2.63 -1.18
N PHE A 170 -2.15 3.30 -1.34
CA PHE A 170 -0.88 2.81 -0.80
C PHE A 170 -0.93 2.64 0.72
N LEU A 171 -1.43 3.64 1.45
CA LEU A 171 -1.58 3.56 2.91
C LEU A 171 -2.39 2.32 3.31
N PHE A 172 -3.51 2.09 2.65
CA PHE A 172 -4.34 0.90 2.89
C PHE A 172 -3.54 -0.39 2.75
N PHE A 173 -2.86 -0.57 1.62
CA PHE A 173 -2.07 -1.79 1.35
C PHE A 173 -0.90 -1.95 2.32
N PHE A 174 -0.19 -0.87 2.68
CA PHE A 174 0.88 -0.93 3.67
C PHE A 174 0.39 -1.33 5.06
N PHE A 175 -0.70 -0.71 5.54
CA PHE A 175 -1.19 -0.99 6.90
C PHE A 175 -1.92 -2.32 7.00
N ILE A 176 -2.61 -2.77 5.95
CA ILE A 176 -3.12 -4.14 5.86
C ILE A 176 -1.97 -5.14 5.93
N GLY A 177 -0.92 -4.95 5.11
CA GLY A 177 0.28 -5.78 5.15
C GLY A 177 0.93 -5.80 6.53
N ALA A 178 1.05 -4.64 7.18
CA ALA A 178 1.59 -4.53 8.53
C ALA A 178 0.73 -5.25 9.58
N ALA A 179 -0.61 -5.17 9.48
CA ALA A 179 -1.53 -5.87 10.38
C ALA A 179 -1.42 -7.38 10.19
N THR A 180 -1.43 -7.87 8.96
CA THR A 180 -1.24 -9.30 8.63
C THR A 180 0.12 -9.82 9.12
N ALA A 181 1.19 -9.06 8.93
CA ALA A 181 2.50 -9.42 9.47
C ALA A 181 2.51 -9.45 11.00
N SER A 182 1.80 -8.54 11.66
CA SER A 182 1.67 -8.53 13.12
C SER A 182 0.98 -9.79 13.65
N VAL A 183 -0.04 -10.29 12.93
CA VAL A 183 -0.69 -11.59 13.21
C VAL A 183 0.32 -12.72 13.11
N TYR A 184 1.11 -12.77 12.04
CA TYR A 184 2.14 -13.79 11.84
C TYR A 184 3.22 -13.75 12.91
N VAL A 185 3.76 -12.57 13.25
CA VAL A 185 4.76 -12.44 14.32
C VAL A 185 4.22 -12.97 15.65
N ARG A 186 2.93 -12.75 15.93
CA ARG A 186 2.33 -13.12 17.22
C ARG A 186 1.93 -14.60 17.32
N TRP A 187 1.41 -15.18 16.25
CA TRP A 187 0.76 -16.50 16.27
C TRP A 187 1.20 -17.44 15.14
N LYS A 188 2.19 -17.02 14.33
CA LYS A 188 2.79 -17.79 13.23
C LYS A 188 1.73 -18.35 12.27
N SER A 189 1.97 -19.54 11.71
CA SER A 189 1.10 -20.15 10.71
C SER A 189 -0.32 -20.42 11.23
N TYR A 190 -0.48 -20.84 12.49
CA TYR A 190 -1.81 -21.06 13.07
C TYR A 190 -2.65 -19.77 13.12
N GLY A 191 -2.03 -18.65 13.52
CA GLY A 191 -2.71 -17.36 13.50
C GLY A 191 -3.13 -16.92 12.11
N MET A 192 -2.29 -17.18 11.10
CA MET A 192 -2.60 -16.87 9.70
C MET A 192 -3.76 -17.71 9.17
N ILE A 193 -3.80 -19.01 9.50
CA ILE A 193 -4.92 -19.89 9.12
C ILE A 193 -6.22 -19.37 9.73
N VAL A 194 -6.25 -19.11 11.04
CA VAL A 194 -7.44 -18.58 11.71
C VAL A 194 -7.83 -17.22 11.14
N PHE A 195 -6.87 -16.32 10.90
CA PHE A 195 -7.12 -15.00 10.31
C PHE A 195 -7.80 -15.12 8.94
N PHE A 196 -7.26 -15.93 8.03
CA PHE A 196 -7.85 -16.10 6.70
C PHE A 196 -9.18 -16.86 6.72
N ILE A 197 -9.37 -17.81 7.64
CA ILE A 197 -10.68 -18.46 7.82
C ILE A 197 -11.73 -17.44 8.27
N VAL A 198 -11.43 -16.65 9.31
CA VAL A 198 -12.34 -15.62 9.82
C VAL A 198 -12.63 -14.57 8.76
N LEU A 199 -11.61 -14.11 8.02
CA LEU A 199 -11.77 -13.17 6.92
C LEU A 199 -12.66 -13.75 5.81
N SER A 200 -12.42 -14.99 5.39
CA SER A 200 -13.23 -15.67 4.36
C SER A 200 -14.69 -15.80 4.78
N PHE A 201 -14.97 -16.27 6.01
CA PHE A 201 -16.35 -16.36 6.50
C PHE A 201 -17.02 -14.99 6.66
N ALA A 202 -16.28 -13.96 7.06
CA ALA A 202 -16.80 -12.60 7.13
C ALA A 202 -17.19 -12.06 5.74
N LEU A 203 -16.34 -12.27 4.72
CA LEU A 203 -16.62 -11.85 3.35
C LEU A 203 -17.80 -12.64 2.74
N ILE A 204 -17.84 -13.96 2.94
CA ILE A 204 -18.95 -14.79 2.50
C ILE A 204 -20.24 -14.37 3.20
N GLY A 205 -20.21 -14.12 4.52
CA GLY A 205 -21.36 -13.66 5.28
C GLY A 205 -21.88 -12.30 4.80
N ALA A 206 -20.98 -11.36 4.49
CA ALA A 206 -21.36 -10.07 3.93
C ALA A 206 -21.98 -10.21 2.52
N ALA A 207 -21.37 -10.99 1.63
CA ALA A 207 -21.90 -11.25 0.30
C ALA A 207 -23.25 -11.98 0.34
N ALA A 208 -23.40 -12.94 1.25
CA ALA A 208 -24.66 -13.64 1.50
C ALA A 208 -25.73 -12.68 2.02
N ALA A 209 -25.40 -11.80 2.98
CA ALA A 209 -26.33 -10.80 3.48
C ALA A 209 -26.83 -9.87 2.35
N ILE A 210 -25.91 -9.31 1.56
CA ILE A 210 -26.25 -8.43 0.42
C ILE A 210 -27.14 -9.17 -0.61
N THR A 211 -26.85 -10.44 -0.86
CA THR A 211 -27.62 -11.26 -1.79
C THR A 211 -29.02 -11.57 -1.25
N LEU A 212 -29.13 -11.96 0.02
CA LEU A 212 -30.39 -12.30 0.67
C LEU A 212 -31.29 -11.07 0.89
N THR A 213 -30.70 -9.87 0.99
CA THR A 213 -31.45 -8.61 1.07
C THR A 213 -31.62 -7.93 -0.30
N GLU A 214 -31.29 -8.61 -1.41
CA GLU A 214 -31.37 -8.10 -2.79
C GLU A 214 -30.72 -6.72 -2.99
N SER A 215 -29.68 -6.41 -2.19
CA SER A 215 -29.14 -5.05 -2.05
C SER A 215 -27.99 -4.74 -3.00
N TRP A 216 -27.70 -5.61 -3.98
CA TRP A 216 -26.63 -5.39 -4.96
C TRP A 216 -26.80 -4.08 -5.74
N GLY A 217 -28.03 -3.68 -6.03
CA GLY A 217 -28.34 -2.39 -6.66
C GLY A 217 -27.85 -1.21 -5.81
N ALA A 218 -28.15 -1.22 -4.51
CA ALA A 218 -27.70 -0.18 -3.58
C ALA A 218 -26.17 -0.15 -3.41
N VAL A 219 -25.51 -1.32 -3.44
CA VAL A 219 -24.04 -1.39 -3.43
C VAL A 219 -23.45 -0.74 -4.67
N GLY A 220 -23.98 -1.05 -5.85
CA GLY A 220 -23.56 -0.44 -7.12
C GLY A 220 -23.79 1.08 -7.12
N GLU A 221 -24.97 1.52 -6.69
CA GLU A 221 -25.32 2.93 -6.57
C GLU A 221 -24.36 3.67 -5.63
N TRP A 222 -23.98 3.05 -4.50
CA TRP A 222 -23.01 3.63 -3.58
C TRP A 222 -21.63 3.85 -4.22
N PHE A 223 -21.15 2.91 -5.04
CA PHE A 223 -19.89 3.09 -5.77
C PHE A 223 -19.96 4.24 -6.77
N VAL A 224 -21.08 4.33 -7.51
CA VAL A 224 -21.32 5.41 -8.47
C VAL A 224 -21.44 6.76 -7.77
N SER A 225 -22.18 6.82 -6.65
CA SER A 225 -22.43 8.07 -5.92
C SER A 225 -21.19 8.61 -5.22
N ASN A 226 -20.31 7.75 -4.72
CA ASN A 226 -19.06 8.15 -4.07
C ASN A 226 -17.94 8.44 -5.10
N GLY A 227 -18.01 7.82 -6.27
CA GLY A 227 -16.95 7.87 -7.28
C GLY A 227 -15.61 7.30 -6.80
N PRO A 228 -14.57 7.29 -7.65
CA PRO A 228 -13.30 6.65 -7.31
C PRO A 228 -12.58 7.30 -6.11
N PHE A 229 -12.62 8.62 -6.00
CA PHE A 229 -12.00 9.35 -4.90
C PHE A 229 -12.74 9.12 -3.56
N GLY A 230 -14.08 9.14 -3.56
CA GLY A 230 -14.86 8.87 -2.35
C GLY A 230 -14.63 7.45 -1.83
N VAL A 231 -14.55 6.47 -2.73
CA VAL A 231 -14.19 5.09 -2.38
C VAL A 231 -12.78 5.02 -1.76
N ALA A 232 -11.80 5.75 -2.31
CA ALA A 232 -10.46 5.82 -1.74
C ALA A 232 -10.45 6.44 -0.33
N LEU A 233 -11.32 7.42 -0.05
CA LEU A 233 -11.50 7.95 1.31
C LEU A 233 -12.07 6.90 2.27
N TRP A 234 -13.02 6.09 1.82
CA TRP A 234 -13.56 4.98 2.62
C TRP A 234 -12.51 3.94 3.00
N LEU A 235 -11.43 3.79 2.22
CA LEU A 235 -10.29 2.93 2.58
C LEU A 235 -9.55 3.41 3.84
N LEU A 236 -9.71 4.66 4.28
CA LEU A 236 -9.14 5.12 5.56
C LEU A 236 -9.68 4.34 6.74
N VAL A 237 -10.95 3.91 6.70
CA VAL A 237 -11.57 3.15 7.80
C VAL A 237 -10.81 1.83 8.05
N PRO A 238 -10.70 0.90 7.09
CA PRO A 238 -9.92 -0.32 7.29
C PRO A 238 -8.42 -0.03 7.48
N THR A 239 -7.87 1.05 6.91
CA THR A 239 -6.48 1.45 7.14
C THR A 239 -6.21 1.77 8.61
N VAL A 240 -7.05 2.62 9.22
CA VAL A 240 -6.92 3.00 10.65
C VAL A 240 -7.16 1.80 11.55
N LEU A 241 -8.16 0.96 11.24
CA LEU A 241 -8.40 -0.27 11.99
C LEU A 241 -7.20 -1.21 11.92
N SER A 242 -6.57 -1.36 10.76
CA SER A 242 -5.38 -2.18 10.55
C SER A 242 -4.16 -1.60 11.28
N ALA A 243 -4.00 -0.28 11.27
CA ALA A 243 -2.94 0.41 12.02
C ALA A 243 -3.09 0.18 13.54
N LEU A 244 -4.31 0.32 14.06
CA LEU A 244 -4.60 0.08 15.47
C LEU A 244 -4.45 -1.39 15.86
N ALA A 245 -4.90 -2.31 15.01
CA ALA A 245 -4.75 -3.75 15.20
C ALA A 245 -3.27 -4.15 15.21
N GLY A 246 -2.49 -3.71 14.23
CA GLY A 246 -1.04 -3.97 14.13
C GLY A 246 -0.29 -3.47 15.37
N PHE A 247 -0.58 -2.23 15.80
CA PHE A 247 0.03 -1.67 17.02
C PHE A 247 -0.28 -2.51 18.27
N ARG A 248 -1.55 -2.89 18.47
CA ARG A 248 -1.97 -3.68 19.63
C ARG A 248 -1.39 -5.10 19.62
N LEU A 249 -1.35 -5.74 18.45
CA LEU A 249 -0.80 -7.09 18.28
C LEU A 249 0.70 -7.11 18.58
N LEU A 250 1.45 -6.17 18.01
CA LEU A 250 2.90 -6.09 18.23
C LEU A 250 3.25 -5.72 19.67
N ARG A 251 2.47 -4.85 20.33
CA ARG A 251 2.69 -4.52 21.75
C ARG A 251 2.65 -5.74 22.68
N ARG A 252 1.91 -6.78 22.30
CA ARG A 252 1.76 -8.05 23.06
C ARG A 252 2.58 -9.20 22.48
N ALA A 253 3.44 -8.97 21.49
CA ALA A 253 4.24 -10.01 20.87
C ALA A 253 5.45 -10.39 21.74
N THR A 254 5.49 -11.63 22.22
CA THR A 254 6.66 -12.24 22.85
C THR A 254 7.51 -12.88 21.75
N PRO A 255 8.79 -12.49 21.57
CA PRO A 255 9.71 -13.23 20.71
C PRO A 255 9.83 -14.63 21.28
N ARG A 256 9.35 -15.62 20.54
CA ARG A 256 9.66 -17.02 20.76
C ARG A 256 10.43 -17.46 19.54
N ASN A 257 11.68 -17.81 19.76
CA ASN A 257 12.55 -18.41 18.76
C ASN A 257 11.92 -19.70 18.24
#